data_AF-A0A924XFX8-F1
#
_entry.id   AF-A0A924XFX8-F1
#
_cell.length_a   1.000
_cell.length_b   1.000
_cell.length_c   1.000
_cell.angle_alpha   90.00
_cell.angle_beta   90.00
_cell.angle_gamma   90.00
#
_symmetry.space_group_name_H-M   'P 1'
#
loop_
_entity.id
_entity.type
_entity.pdbx_description
1 polymer ?
#
loop_
_entity_poly.entity_id
_entity_poly.type
_entity_poly.pdbx_seq_one_letter_code
_entity_poly.pdbx_strand_id
1 'polypeptide(L)'
;MLIWRPVFPVLINVLAYNGEIPNRYESTFLGLTARQDYNVINLWELSAEDVLAQDFTALIPFIPTMSGGKDEKLLQRAQVKLQLDKDLRESGNLNEFELILSVFTEAVLGKGKSSKIFSWTMLDIFVESPLYQEIVEQGLQ
;
A
#
# COMPACT_ATOMS: atom_id res chain seq x y z
N MET A 1 3.34 -6.07 -37.38
CA MET A 1 1.91 -5.91 -37.06
C MET A 1 1.80 -5.70 -35.56
N LEU A 2 1.58 -4.46 -35.10
CA LEU A 2 1.46 -4.14 -33.66
C LEU A 2 0.05 -4.50 -33.20
N ILE A 3 -0.08 -5.53 -32.37
CA ILE A 3 -1.34 -5.89 -31.71
C ILE A 3 -1.52 -4.90 -30.56
N TRP A 4 -2.39 -3.90 -30.73
CA TRP A 4 -2.82 -3.04 -29.63
C TRP A 4 -3.63 -3.88 -28.65
N ARG A 5 -3.09 -4.10 -27.44
CA ARG A 5 -3.88 -4.61 -26.33
C ARG A 5 -4.63 -3.43 -25.71
N PRO A 6 -5.94 -3.55 -25.44
CA PRO A 6 -6.67 -2.49 -24.79
C PRO A 6 -6.07 -2.22 -23.40
N VAL A 7 -5.79 -0.95 -23.12
CA VAL A 7 -5.30 -0.47 -21.82
C VAL A 7 -6.50 0.03 -21.04
N PHE A 8 -6.67 -0.44 -19.80
CA PHE A 8 -7.76 -0.01 -18.93
C PHE A 8 -7.19 0.59 -17.64
N PRO A 9 -7.74 1.71 -17.15
CA PRO A 9 -7.32 2.28 -15.87
C PRO A 9 -7.78 1.39 -14.71
N VAL A 10 -6.89 1.24 -13.72
CA VAL A 10 -7.16 0.53 -12.48
C VAL A 10 -7.02 1.51 -11.31
N LEU A 11 -8.03 1.56 -10.46
CA LEU A 11 -8.01 2.27 -9.19
C LEU A 11 -7.71 1.26 -8.08
N ILE A 12 -6.66 1.51 -7.29
CA ILE A 12 -6.32 0.69 -6.13
C ILE A 12 -6.66 1.47 -4.87
N ASN A 13 -7.60 0.95 -4.08
CA ASN A 13 -7.94 1.52 -2.79
C ASN A 13 -7.13 0.82 -1.70
N VAL A 14 -6.33 1.62 -1.00
CA VAL A 14 -5.40 1.12 0.02
C VAL A 14 -6.03 1.08 1.40
N LEU A 15 -7.00 1.94 1.70
CA LEU A 15 -7.64 2.03 3.01
C LEU A 15 -9.12 1.69 2.93
N ALA A 16 -9.58 0.90 3.90
CA ALA A 16 -10.97 0.45 3.96
C ALA A 16 -11.93 1.65 4.05
N TYR A 17 -12.97 1.59 3.22
CA TYR A 17 -14.05 2.59 3.16
C TYR A 17 -15.40 1.87 3.26
N ASN A 18 -16.31 2.43 4.06
CA ASN A 18 -17.62 1.81 4.34
C ASN A 18 -18.74 2.27 3.39
N GLY A 19 -18.45 3.15 2.43
CA GLY A 19 -19.42 3.61 1.44
C GLY A 19 -19.33 2.84 0.12
N GLU A 20 -20.20 3.22 -0.81
CA GLU A 20 -20.15 2.69 -2.18
C GLU A 20 -18.90 3.23 -2.89
N ILE A 21 -18.15 2.33 -3.52
CA ILE A 21 -16.95 2.69 -4.26
C ILE A 21 -17.33 2.79 -5.74
N PRO A 22 -17.30 3.99 -6.34
CA PRO A 22 -17.64 4.15 -7.75
C PRO A 22 -16.62 3.43 -8.63
N ASN A 23 -17.07 2.95 -9.79
CA ASN A 23 -16.22 2.35 -10.83
C ASN A 23 -16.09 3.25 -12.07
N ARG A 24 -16.54 4.50 -11.94
CA ARG A 24 -16.45 5.50 -13.00
C ARG A 24 -16.33 6.89 -12.42
N TYR A 25 -15.70 7.77 -13.18
CA TYR A 25 -15.71 9.20 -12.96
C TYR A 25 -16.44 9.85 -14.14
N GLU A 26 -17.39 10.72 -13.84
CA GLU A 26 -18.14 11.47 -14.83
C GLU A 26 -18.21 12.94 -14.43
N SER A 27 -17.86 13.81 -15.37
CA SER A 27 -17.90 15.26 -15.17
C SER A 27 -18.46 15.94 -16.42
N THR A 28 -19.29 16.97 -16.21
CA THR A 28 -19.89 17.75 -17.29
C THR A 28 -19.52 19.22 -17.15
N PHE A 29 -18.94 19.81 -18.20
CA PHE A 29 -18.56 21.22 -18.23
C PHE A 29 -18.92 21.84 -19.58
N LEU A 30 -19.66 22.95 -19.57
CA LEU A 30 -20.18 23.62 -20.77
C LEU A 30 -20.90 22.68 -21.77
N GLY A 31 -21.58 21.65 -21.25
CA GLY A 31 -22.28 20.66 -22.07
C GLY A 31 -21.39 19.57 -22.67
N LEU A 32 -20.08 19.56 -22.37
CA LEU A 32 -19.17 18.46 -22.70
C LEU A 32 -19.09 17.48 -21.53
N THR A 33 -19.25 16.19 -21.79
CA THR A 33 -19.14 15.13 -20.78
C THR A 33 -17.81 14.40 -20.92
N ALA A 34 -17.02 14.39 -19.85
CA ALA A 34 -15.86 13.53 -19.68
C ALA A 34 -16.26 12.33 -18.82
N ARG A 35 -16.08 11.12 -19.35
CA ARG A 35 -16.33 9.86 -18.64
C ARG A 35 -15.10 8.96 -18.69
N GLN A 36 -14.74 8.43 -17.53
CA GLN A 36 -13.67 7.45 -17.39
C GLN A 36 -14.17 6.30 -16.53
N ASP A 37 -14.35 5.14 -17.14
CA ASP A 37 -14.64 3.89 -16.42
C ASP A 37 -13.30 3.25 -15.99
N TYR A 38 -13.27 2.65 -14.81
CA TYR A 38 -12.07 2.00 -14.25
C TYR A 38 -12.42 0.76 -13.44
N ASN A 39 -11.46 -0.17 -13.38
CA ASN A 39 -11.58 -1.33 -12.50
C ASN A 39 -11.07 -0.96 -11.11
N VAL A 40 -11.82 -1.32 -10.09
CA VAL A 40 -11.47 -1.04 -8.69
C VAL A 40 -10.90 -2.30 -8.06
N ILE A 41 -9.76 -2.16 -7.39
CA ILE A 41 -9.15 -3.19 -6.55
C ILE A 41 -9.09 -2.64 -5.12
N ASN A 42 -9.80 -3.29 -4.21
CA ASN A 42 -9.80 -2.95 -2.80
C ASN A 42 -8.81 -3.85 -2.06
N LEU A 43 -7.73 -3.30 -1.49
CA LEU A 43 -6.69 -4.13 -0.88
C LEU A 43 -7.19 -4.93 0.33
N TRP A 44 -8.15 -4.39 1.09
CA TRP A 44 -8.74 -5.10 2.24
C TRP A 44 -9.57 -6.33 1.86
N GLU A 45 -9.94 -6.48 0.58
CA GLU A 45 -10.60 -7.68 0.06
C GLU A 45 -9.60 -8.76 -0.40
N LEU A 46 -8.33 -8.38 -0.57
CA LEU A 46 -7.26 -9.31 -0.96
C LEU A 46 -6.71 -10.06 0.26
N SER A 47 -6.30 -11.31 0.06
CA SER A 47 -5.63 -12.12 1.07
C SER A 47 -4.15 -11.73 1.17
N ALA A 48 -3.73 -11.31 2.36
CA ALA A 48 -2.31 -11.04 2.63
C ALA A 48 -1.43 -12.30 2.46
N GLU A 49 -1.97 -13.47 2.82
CA GLU A 49 -1.26 -14.74 2.68
C GLU A 49 -1.03 -15.08 1.20
N ASP A 50 -2.01 -14.81 0.33
CA ASP A 50 -1.90 -15.07 -1.11
C ASP A 50 -0.86 -14.16 -1.76
N VAL A 51 -0.78 -12.89 -1.35
CA VAL A 51 0.27 -11.96 -1.80
C VAL A 51 1.66 -12.46 -1.42
N LEU A 52 1.82 -13.01 -0.21
CA LEU A 52 3.07 -13.64 0.22
C LEU A 52 3.33 -14.99 -0.45
N ALA A 53 2.32 -15.75 -0.86
CA ALA A 53 2.51 -17.02 -1.55
C ALA A 53 2.88 -16.84 -3.03
N GLN A 54 2.36 -15.80 -3.68
CA GLN A 54 2.51 -15.55 -5.12
C GLN A 54 3.67 -14.61 -5.50
N ASP A 55 4.53 -14.25 -4.53
CA ASP A 55 5.69 -13.37 -4.78
C ASP A 55 5.37 -12.00 -5.38
N PHE A 56 4.22 -11.40 -5.02
CA PHE A 56 3.90 -10.02 -5.41
C PHE A 56 4.64 -9.00 -4.53
N THR A 57 5.96 -8.87 -4.70
CA THR A 57 6.81 -7.97 -3.90
C THR A 57 6.26 -6.54 -3.83
N ALA A 58 5.78 -6.00 -4.96
CA ALA A 58 5.20 -4.65 -5.05
C ALA A 58 4.01 -4.42 -4.10
N LEU A 59 3.30 -5.47 -3.71
CA LEU A 59 2.13 -5.40 -2.82
C LEU A 59 2.47 -5.63 -1.35
N ILE A 60 3.67 -6.13 -1.04
CA ILE A 60 4.08 -6.44 0.34
C ILE A 60 3.94 -5.24 1.29
N PRO A 61 4.32 -4.00 0.93
CA PRO A 61 4.18 -2.86 1.84
C PRO A 61 2.73 -2.57 2.27
N PHE A 62 1.74 -3.03 1.50
CA PHE A 62 0.33 -2.82 1.76
C PHE A 62 -0.34 -3.97 2.50
N ILE A 63 0.40 -5.04 2.81
CA ILE A 63 -0.11 -6.19 3.58
C ILE A 63 -0.89 -5.79 4.82
N PRO A 64 -0.50 -4.78 5.64
CA PRO A 64 -1.27 -4.40 6.83
C PRO A 64 -2.73 -4.03 6.52
N THR A 65 -3.01 -3.56 5.32
CA THR A 65 -4.34 -3.14 4.87
C THR A 65 -5.21 -4.28 4.34
N MET A 66 -4.61 -5.45 4.10
CA MET A 66 -5.25 -6.61 3.48
C MET A 66 -5.97 -7.51 4.49
N SER A 67 -6.81 -8.41 3.99
CA SER A 67 -7.43 -9.46 4.81
C SER A 67 -6.36 -10.35 5.45
N GLY A 68 -6.43 -10.53 6.77
CA GLY A 68 -5.42 -11.24 7.55
C GLY A 68 -4.13 -10.44 7.82
N GLY A 69 -3.99 -9.24 7.24
CA GLY A 69 -2.80 -8.39 7.31
C GLY A 69 -2.43 -7.84 8.69
N LYS A 70 -3.33 -8.01 9.67
CA LYS A 70 -3.10 -7.59 11.07
C LYS A 70 -2.36 -8.64 11.90
N ASP A 71 -2.11 -9.83 11.35
CA ASP A 71 -1.40 -10.89 12.05
C ASP A 71 0.11 -10.57 12.13
N GLU A 72 0.65 -10.56 13.35
CA GLU A 72 2.05 -10.18 13.59
C GLU A 72 3.03 -11.15 12.93
N LYS A 73 2.72 -12.45 12.87
CA LYS A 73 3.61 -13.44 12.23
C LYS A 73 3.63 -13.25 10.72
N LEU A 74 2.48 -12.93 10.12
CA LEU A 74 2.37 -12.61 8.70
C LEU A 74 3.19 -11.35 8.39
N LEU A 75 3.11 -10.31 9.21
CA LEU A 75 3.90 -9.08 9.05
C LEU A 75 5.40 -9.32 9.20
N GLN A 76 5.83 -10.17 10.13
CA GLN A 76 7.24 -10.59 10.24
C GLN A 76 7.71 -11.33 8.98
N ARG A 77 6.89 -12.25 8.45
CA ARG A 77 7.19 -12.94 7.18
C ARG A 77 7.28 -11.97 6.01
N ALA A 78 6.40 -10.98 5.96
CA ALA A 78 6.42 -9.92 4.96
C ALA A 78 7.73 -9.12 5.00
N GLN A 79 8.19 -8.72 6.19
CA GLN A 79 9.48 -8.05 6.35
C GLN A 79 10.64 -8.93 5.91
N VAL A 80 10.70 -10.19 6.38
CA VAL A 80 11.75 -11.14 5.98
C VAL A 80 11.77 -11.31 4.46
N LYS A 81 10.61 -11.35 3.83
CA LYS A 81 10.50 -11.46 2.38
C LYS A 81 11.07 -10.24 1.65
N LEU A 82 10.75 -9.02 2.08
CA LEU A 82 11.39 -7.81 1.54
C LEU A 82 12.90 -7.87 1.71
N GLN A 83 13.35 -8.24 2.90
CA GLN A 83 14.78 -8.34 3.20
C GLN A 83 15.45 -9.36 2.31
N LEU A 84 14.82 -10.48 1.95
CA LEU A 84 15.40 -11.51 1.07
C LEU A 84 15.29 -11.18 -0.42
N ASP A 85 14.52 -10.17 -0.81
CA ASP A 85 14.35 -9.76 -2.20
C ASP A 85 15.64 -9.15 -2.75
N LYS A 86 16.19 -9.80 -3.77
CA LYS A 86 17.47 -9.41 -4.37
C LYS A 86 17.33 -8.12 -5.18
N ASP A 87 16.23 -7.96 -5.91
CA ASP A 87 16.03 -6.84 -6.81
C ASP A 87 15.89 -5.54 -6.01
N LEU A 88 15.18 -5.59 -4.88
CA LEU A 88 15.06 -4.45 -3.96
C LEU A 88 16.39 -4.03 -3.33
N ARG A 89 17.28 -4.98 -3.04
CA ARG A 89 18.62 -4.68 -2.51
C ARG A 89 19.50 -4.04 -3.55
N GLU A 90 19.50 -4.58 -4.78
CA GLU A 90 20.34 -4.08 -5.86
C GLU A 90 19.86 -2.72 -6.38
N SER A 91 18.54 -2.47 -6.37
CA SER A 91 17.99 -1.16 -6.75
C SER A 91 18.10 -0.09 -5.66
N GLY A 92 18.36 -0.49 -4.41
CA GLY A 92 18.36 0.41 -3.25
C GLY A 92 16.96 0.75 -2.71
N ASN A 93 15.90 0.12 -3.22
CA ASN A 93 14.51 0.41 -2.83
C ASN A 93 14.07 -0.32 -1.55
N LEU A 94 14.87 -1.24 -1.01
CA LEU A 94 14.51 -2.02 0.18
C LEU A 94 14.04 -1.13 1.34
N ASN A 95 14.78 -0.05 1.63
CA ASN A 95 14.47 0.87 2.73
C ASN A 95 13.11 1.56 2.54
N GLU A 96 12.75 1.91 1.30
CA GLU A 96 11.46 2.54 0.99
C GLU A 96 10.31 1.55 1.20
N PHE A 97 10.48 0.30 0.78
CA PHE A 97 9.48 -0.74 0.98
C PHE A 97 9.28 -1.07 2.46
N GLU A 98 10.36 -1.20 3.23
CA GLU A 98 10.29 -1.40 4.68
C GLU A 98 9.64 -0.20 5.37
N LEU A 99 9.93 1.02 4.92
CA LEU A 99 9.30 2.24 5.44
C LEU A 99 7.79 2.23 5.21
N ILE A 100 7.34 2.01 3.97
CA ILE A 100 5.91 1.99 3.63
C ILE A 100 5.20 0.88 4.42
N LEU A 101 5.79 -0.31 4.53
CA LEU A 101 5.27 -1.40 5.35
C LEU A 101 5.06 -0.98 6.81
N SER A 102 6.05 -0.27 7.38
CA SER A 102 5.98 0.22 8.76
C SER A 102 4.86 1.25 8.95
N VAL A 103 4.69 2.18 8.01
CA VAL A 103 3.65 3.22 8.04
C VAL A 103 2.26 2.61 8.03
N PHE A 104 1.99 1.67 7.12
CA PHE A 104 0.69 1.01 7.07
C PHE A 104 0.45 0.11 8.28
N THR A 105 1.49 -0.53 8.81
CA THR A 105 1.38 -1.33 10.04
C THR A 105 0.96 -0.45 11.22
N GLU A 106 1.59 0.71 11.37
CA GLU A 106 1.27 1.67 12.42
C GLU A 106 -0.15 2.22 12.27
N ALA A 107 -0.52 2.62 11.04
CA ALA A 107 -1.84 3.16 10.74
C ALA A 107 -2.97 2.15 11.05
N VAL A 108 -2.75 0.86 10.77
CA VAL A 108 -3.78 -0.18 10.94
C VAL A 108 -3.80 -0.80 12.34
N LEU A 109 -2.65 -1.01 12.96
CA LEU A 109 -2.54 -1.68 14.28
C LEU A 109 -2.61 -0.71 15.47
N GLY A 110 -2.37 0.58 15.23
CA GLY A 110 -2.29 1.63 16.24
C GLY A 110 -0.87 1.85 16.78
N LYS A 111 -0.68 2.98 17.46
CA LYS A 111 0.64 3.51 17.81
C LYS A 111 1.53 2.53 18.61
N GLY A 112 2.79 2.40 18.23
CA GLY A 112 3.84 1.67 18.95
C GLY A 112 3.79 0.15 18.82
N LYS A 113 3.02 -0.40 17.87
CA LYS A 113 2.94 -1.86 17.66
C LYS A 113 3.91 -2.37 16.60
N SER A 114 4.27 -1.52 15.63
CA SER A 114 5.26 -1.84 14.61
C SER A 114 6.65 -2.12 15.20
N SER A 115 7.04 -1.46 16.31
CA SER A 115 8.32 -1.67 17.00
C SER A 115 8.50 -3.05 17.64
N LYS A 116 7.40 -3.79 17.87
CA LYS A 116 7.44 -5.18 18.36
C LYS A 116 7.56 -6.20 17.24
N ILE A 117 7.22 -5.80 16.02
CA ILE A 117 7.12 -6.66 14.84
C ILE A 117 8.39 -6.52 13.99
N PHE A 118 8.87 -5.28 13.83
CA PHE A 118 10.02 -4.96 13.00
C PHE A 118 11.22 -4.60 13.88
N SER A 119 12.29 -5.38 13.76
CA SER A 119 13.53 -5.12 14.50
C SER A 119 14.42 -4.10 13.78
N TRP A 120 14.01 -2.83 13.66
CA TRP A 120 14.93 -1.75 13.25
C TRP A 120 14.59 -0.36 13.84
N THR A 121 15.66 0.33 14.22
CA THR A 121 15.86 1.65 14.85
C THR A 121 15.32 2.88 14.09
N MET A 122 14.43 2.71 13.09
CA MET A 122 14.03 3.79 12.17
C MET A 122 12.77 4.56 12.59
N LEU A 123 11.96 4.07 13.53
CA LEU A 123 10.81 4.84 14.03
C LEU A 123 11.22 6.13 14.76
N ASP A 124 12.31 6.09 15.53
CA ASP A 124 12.86 7.26 16.21
C ASP A 124 13.36 8.31 15.20
N ILE A 125 13.84 7.89 14.02
CA ILE A 125 14.23 8.77 12.91
C ILE A 125 13.00 9.25 12.12
N PHE A 126 11.93 8.46 12.07
CA PHE A 126 10.73 8.75 11.29
C PHE A 126 9.81 9.79 11.94
N VAL A 127 9.67 9.78 13.27
CA VAL A 127 8.89 10.83 13.97
C VAL A 127 9.53 12.22 13.78
N GLU A 128 10.85 12.26 13.62
CA GLU A 128 11.61 13.47 13.31
C GLU A 128 11.74 13.76 11.80
N SER A 129 11.24 12.89 10.93
CA SER A 129 11.37 13.04 9.48
C SER A 129 10.45 14.14 8.94
N PRO A 130 10.96 15.07 8.11
CA PRO A 130 10.14 16.08 7.44
C PRO A 130 8.97 15.50 6.63
N LEU A 131 9.16 14.31 6.02
CA LEU A 131 8.13 13.64 5.23
C LEU A 131 6.96 13.13 6.10
N TYR A 132 7.23 12.64 7.30
CA TYR A 132 6.17 12.20 8.22
C TYR A 132 5.33 13.40 8.69
N GLN A 133 5.97 14.53 8.98
CA GLN A 133 5.28 15.76 9.34
C GLN A 133 4.38 16.24 8.20
N GLU A 134 4.85 16.18 6.95
CA GLU A 134 4.06 16.56 5.78
C GLU A 134 2.85 15.63 5.56
N ILE A 135 3.01 14.32 5.71
CA ILE A 135 1.91 13.35 5.62
C ILE A 135 0.86 13.61 6.72
N VAL A 136 1.29 13.95 7.94
CA VAL A 136 0.39 14.28 9.05
C VAL A 136 -0.33 15.60 8.82
N GLU A 137 0.37 16.65 8.37
CA GLU A 137 -0.24 17.95 8.06
C GLU A 137 -1.26 17.85 6.93
N GLN A 138 -0.94 17.13 5.85
CA GLN A 138 -1.87 16.96 4.73
C GLN A 138 -3.03 16.01 5.07
N GLY A 139 -2.84 15.03 5.95
CA GLY A 139 -3.90 14.12 6.40
C GLY A 139 -4.90 14.72 7.39
N LEU A 140 -4.63 15.92 7.92
CA LEU A 140 -5.52 16.67 8.81
C LEU A 140 -6.36 17.73 8.07
N GLN A 141 -6.16 17.91 6.76
CA GLN A 141 -6.96 18.76 5.88
C GLN A 141 -8.03 17.95 5.15
#